data_AF-D5WJS7-F1
#
_entry.id   AF-D5WJS7-F1
#
_cell.length_a   1.000
_cell.length_b   1.000
_cell.length_c   1.000
_cell.angle_alpha   90.00
_cell.angle_beta   90.00
_cell.angle_gamma   90.00
#
_symmetry.space_group_name_H-M   'P 1'
#
loop_
_entity.id
_entity.type
_entity.pdbx_description
1 polymer ?
#
loop_
_entity_poly.entity_id
_entity_poly.type
_entity_poly.pdbx_seq_one_letter_code
_entity_poly.pdbx_strand_id
1 'polypeptide(L)'
;MRRTRVSSLFGRRDPAHAHCGGLRAAVCATLVAVCLGIGAGGVARAEQTASPPGAEEYIIWPSDGAVIHGGKLWVRMGLRNMGVCPKGIAFPNTGHHHLLIDTDLPALDQEIPSDRQHLHFGAGETDARIELPPGKHTLQLILGDHHHVPHNPPVYSKKITITVVKD
;
A
#
# COMPACT_ATOMS: atom_id res chain seq x y z
N MET A 1 40.19 5.00 51.93
CA MET A 1 40.00 5.49 50.54
C MET A 1 39.09 6.70 50.56
N ARG A 2 39.50 7.76 49.87
CA ARG A 2 38.98 9.13 49.89
C ARG A 2 37.50 9.25 49.49
N ARG A 3 36.77 10.19 50.11
CA ARG A 3 36.09 11.27 49.37
C ARG A 3 35.74 12.45 50.27
N THR A 4 36.17 13.61 49.78
CA THR A 4 36.18 14.96 50.34
C THR A 4 34.78 15.60 50.33
N ARG A 5 34.44 16.39 51.36
CA ARG A 5 33.41 17.44 51.30
C ARG A 5 34.06 18.77 51.63
N VAL A 6 33.85 19.78 50.78
CA VAL A 6 34.17 21.17 51.06
C VAL A 6 32.86 21.95 50.97
N SER A 7 32.56 22.70 52.02
CA SER A 7 31.48 23.69 52.11
C SER A 7 32.10 25.01 52.56
N SER A 8 31.77 26.12 51.90
CA SER A 8 32.03 27.50 52.33
C SER A 8 31.25 28.41 51.37
N LEU A 9 30.09 28.96 51.77
CA LEU A 9 29.86 30.20 52.53
C LEU A 9 30.07 31.49 51.73
N PHE A 10 28.92 32.11 51.43
CA PHE A 10 28.58 33.53 51.58
C PHE A 10 29.44 34.63 50.93
N GLY A 11 28.76 35.42 50.09
CA GLY A 11 28.57 36.84 50.37
C GLY A 11 29.17 37.83 49.37
N ARG A 12 28.33 38.58 48.65
CA ARG A 12 27.98 39.99 48.94
C ARG A 12 27.23 40.61 47.76
N ARG A 13 26.32 41.51 48.12
CA ARG A 13 25.49 42.36 47.25
C ARG A 13 26.28 43.59 46.85
N ASP A 14 26.03 44.12 45.66
CA ASP A 14 26.36 45.50 45.29
C ASP A 14 25.18 46.18 44.56
N PRO A 15 25.08 47.52 44.59
CA PRO A 15 23.84 48.26 44.46
C PRO A 15 23.64 48.96 43.09
N ALA A 16 22.42 49.45 42.90
CA ALA A 16 21.92 50.15 41.72
C ALA A 16 22.49 51.58 41.54
N HIS A 17 22.68 51.98 40.28
CA HIS A 17 22.62 53.37 39.80
C HIS A 17 22.12 53.32 38.33
N ALA A 18 20.90 53.76 38.03
CA ALA A 18 20.46 55.14 37.79
C ALA A 18 20.58 55.55 36.30
N HIS A 19 19.43 55.96 35.76
CA HIS A 19 19.17 56.38 34.38
C HIS A 19 19.89 57.68 33.99
N CYS A 20 20.28 57.80 32.72
CA CYS A 20 20.54 59.08 32.05
C CYS A 20 20.03 59.03 30.60
N GLY A 21 19.27 60.05 30.20
CA GLY A 21 18.52 60.13 28.94
C GLY A 21 19.37 60.44 27.70
N GLY A 22 18.71 60.35 26.53
CA GLY A 22 19.29 60.76 25.25
C GLY A 22 18.37 60.43 24.07
N LEU A 23 17.50 61.38 23.74
CA LEU A 23 16.64 61.37 22.56
C LEU A 23 17.49 61.52 21.28
N ARG A 24 17.45 60.55 20.34
CA ARG A 24 17.79 60.79 18.93
C ARG A 24 16.91 59.96 18.00
N ALA A 25 16.17 60.67 17.16
CA ALA A 25 15.35 60.16 16.09
C ALA A 25 16.20 59.44 15.02
N ALA A 26 15.67 58.35 14.45
CA ALA A 26 15.85 58.02 13.05
C ALA A 26 14.78 57.00 12.61
N VAL A 27 13.93 57.50 11.72
CA VAL A 27 13.03 56.81 10.79
C VAL A 27 13.66 55.54 10.21
N CYS A 28 12.90 54.45 10.16
CA CYS A 28 12.90 53.51 9.03
C CYS A 28 11.64 52.64 9.07
N ALA A 29 10.58 53.13 8.46
CA ALA A 29 9.48 52.28 8.03
C ALA A 29 9.87 51.61 6.71
N THR A 30 9.91 50.28 6.66
CA THR A 30 9.63 49.52 5.42
C THR A 30 9.27 48.07 5.76
N LEU A 31 8.12 47.67 5.25
CA LEU A 31 7.53 46.34 5.21
C LEU A 31 8.46 45.30 4.59
N VAL A 32 8.53 44.09 5.16
CA VAL A 32 8.82 42.88 4.37
C VAL A 32 7.73 41.86 4.67
N ALA A 33 7.00 41.54 3.60
CA ALA A 33 5.84 40.69 3.58
C ALA A 33 6.15 39.26 4.05
N VAL A 34 5.24 38.71 4.87
CA VAL A 34 5.14 37.28 5.14
C VAL A 34 4.60 36.62 3.87
N CYS A 35 5.49 36.04 3.06
CA CYS A 35 5.09 35.14 1.97
C CYS A 35 4.79 33.77 2.58
N LEU A 36 3.52 33.53 2.97
CA LEU A 36 2.96 32.18 3.08
C LEU A 36 2.89 31.59 1.66
N GLY A 37 4.01 31.04 1.19
CA GLY A 37 4.03 30.17 0.02
C GLY A 37 3.55 28.78 0.43
N ILE A 38 2.23 28.60 0.58
CA ILE A 38 1.65 27.24 0.53
C ILE A 38 1.75 26.82 -0.93
N GLY A 39 2.88 26.21 -1.28
CA GLY A 39 3.01 25.51 -2.54
C GLY A 39 1.89 24.48 -2.60
N ALA A 40 1.05 24.58 -3.64
CA ALA A 40 0.14 23.52 -4.01
C ALA A 40 1.01 22.30 -4.36
N GLY A 41 1.32 21.48 -3.37
CA GLY A 41 1.89 20.16 -3.55
C GLY A 41 0.85 19.35 -4.30
N GLY A 42 0.95 19.32 -5.62
CA GLY A 42 0.27 18.31 -6.42
C GLY A 42 0.71 16.96 -5.86
N VAL A 43 -0.24 16.19 -5.36
CA VAL A 43 -0.02 14.77 -5.09
C VAL A 43 0.40 14.14 -6.41
N ALA A 44 1.69 13.91 -6.57
CA ALA A 44 2.21 13.10 -7.66
C ALA A 44 1.63 11.70 -7.47
N ARG A 45 0.58 11.36 -8.23
CA ARG A 45 0.15 9.98 -8.36
C ARG A 45 1.27 9.27 -9.11
N ALA A 46 1.86 8.24 -8.51
CA ALA A 46 2.73 7.35 -9.25
C ALA A 46 1.96 6.84 -10.47
N GLU A 47 2.57 6.93 -11.65
CA GLU A 47 1.97 6.42 -12.88
C GLU A 47 1.78 4.91 -12.72
N GLN A 48 0.55 4.42 -12.90
CA GLN A 48 0.25 2.99 -12.79
C GLN A 48 0.98 2.19 -13.87
N THR A 49 1.46 1.01 -13.51
CA THR A 49 2.17 0.12 -14.44
C THR A 49 1.27 -0.29 -15.60
N ALA A 50 1.71 -0.06 -16.85
CA ALA A 50 0.91 -0.40 -18.02
C ALA A 50 0.82 -1.92 -18.26
N SER A 51 -0.34 -2.41 -18.73
CA SER A 51 -0.47 -3.77 -19.26
C SER A 51 -0.39 -3.79 -20.80
N PRO A 52 0.16 -4.84 -21.42
CA PRO A 52 0.23 -4.95 -22.88
C PRO A 52 -1.16 -5.24 -23.49
N PRO A 53 -1.38 -4.88 -24.76
CA PRO A 53 -2.64 -5.17 -25.46
C PRO A 53 -2.99 -6.65 -25.45
N GLY A 54 -4.25 -6.96 -25.14
CA GLY A 54 -4.75 -8.33 -25.11
C GLY A 54 -4.28 -9.16 -23.91
N ALA A 55 -3.70 -8.53 -22.89
CA ALA A 55 -3.47 -9.17 -21.59
C ALA A 55 -4.78 -9.74 -21.04
N GLU A 56 -4.75 -11.00 -20.61
CA GLU A 56 -5.92 -11.69 -20.06
C GLU A 56 -5.48 -12.57 -18.89
N GLU A 57 -6.15 -12.39 -17.75
CA GLU A 57 -6.05 -13.29 -16.62
C GLU A 57 -7.32 -14.14 -16.54
N TYR A 58 -7.18 -15.41 -16.17
CA TYR A 58 -8.31 -16.35 -16.16
C TYR A 58 -8.10 -17.47 -15.17
N ILE A 59 -9.21 -18.00 -14.65
CA ILE A 59 -9.20 -19.20 -13.83
C ILE A 59 -9.26 -20.41 -14.76
N ILE A 60 -8.20 -21.23 -14.74
CA ILE A 60 -8.12 -22.50 -15.48
C ILE A 60 -9.02 -23.54 -14.80
N TRP A 61 -8.98 -23.57 -13.47
CA TRP A 61 -9.82 -24.44 -12.65
C TRP A 61 -10.01 -23.81 -11.25
N PRO A 62 -11.19 -23.90 -10.62
CA PRO A 62 -12.41 -24.57 -11.08
C PRO A 62 -13.11 -23.83 -12.24
N SER A 63 -13.96 -24.55 -12.97
CA SER A 63 -14.87 -23.93 -13.94
C SER A 63 -16.01 -23.21 -13.22
N ASP A 64 -16.61 -22.22 -13.89
CA ASP A 64 -17.86 -21.63 -13.42
C ASP A 64 -18.95 -22.70 -13.29
N GLY A 65 -19.72 -22.64 -12.20
CA GLY A 65 -20.73 -23.61 -11.82
C GLY A 65 -20.20 -24.92 -11.20
N ALA A 66 -18.89 -25.05 -10.94
CA ALA A 66 -18.35 -26.29 -10.39
C ALA A 66 -18.91 -26.63 -9.00
N VAL A 67 -19.11 -27.93 -8.75
CA VAL A 67 -19.45 -28.48 -7.43
C VAL A 67 -18.21 -29.15 -6.84
N ILE A 68 -17.85 -28.76 -5.62
CA ILE A 68 -16.61 -29.15 -4.93
C ILE A 68 -16.98 -29.91 -3.66
N HIS A 69 -16.50 -31.14 -3.52
CA HIS A 69 -16.72 -31.97 -2.34
C HIS A 69 -15.59 -31.75 -1.31
N GLY A 70 -15.94 -31.66 -0.03
CA GLY A 70 -14.98 -31.66 1.08
C GLY A 70 -14.24 -30.34 1.32
N GLY A 71 -14.60 -29.27 0.60
CA GLY A 71 -14.11 -27.89 0.82
C GLY A 71 -12.67 -27.60 0.39
N LYS A 72 -11.84 -28.62 0.17
CA LYS A 72 -10.44 -28.46 -0.26
C LYS A 72 -10.35 -28.55 -1.78
N LEU A 73 -9.85 -27.49 -2.40
CA LEU A 73 -9.71 -27.42 -3.85
C LEU A 73 -8.40 -26.74 -4.25
N TRP A 74 -7.91 -27.14 -5.41
CA TRP A 74 -6.97 -26.33 -6.18
C TRP A 74 -7.64 -25.09 -6.78
N VAL A 75 -6.86 -24.05 -7.02
CA VAL A 75 -7.20 -22.99 -7.95
C VAL A 75 -6.01 -22.89 -8.89
N ARG A 76 -6.25 -23.05 -10.18
CA ARG A 76 -5.21 -22.94 -11.22
C ARG A 76 -5.43 -21.65 -11.97
N MET A 77 -4.41 -20.82 -12.00
CA MET A 77 -4.44 -19.44 -12.47
C MET A 77 -3.71 -19.36 -13.81
N GLY A 78 -4.32 -18.66 -14.76
CA GLY A 78 -3.81 -18.49 -16.10
C GLY A 78 -3.59 -17.03 -16.41
N LEU A 79 -2.57 -16.78 -17.23
CA LEU A 79 -2.25 -15.47 -17.77
C LEU A 79 -1.90 -15.61 -19.25
N ARG A 80 -2.33 -14.67 -20.09
CA ARG A 80 -2.04 -14.60 -21.52
C ARG A 80 -1.52 -13.21 -21.86
N ASN A 81 -0.56 -13.15 -22.80
CA ASN A 81 0.09 -11.92 -23.27
C ASN A 81 0.81 -11.11 -22.18
N MET A 82 1.06 -11.70 -21.00
CA MET A 82 1.86 -11.18 -19.90
C MET A 82 2.59 -12.32 -19.20
N GLY A 83 3.64 -12.00 -18.43
CA GLY A 83 4.37 -12.96 -17.60
C GLY A 83 4.03 -12.86 -16.12
N VAL A 84 4.35 -13.92 -15.38
CA VAL A 84 4.27 -13.92 -13.92
C VAL A 84 5.67 -13.62 -13.35
N CYS A 85 5.76 -12.67 -12.42
CA CYS A 85 6.99 -12.26 -11.75
C CYS A 85 6.73 -12.06 -10.25
N PRO A 86 7.66 -12.47 -9.37
CA PRO A 86 7.53 -12.20 -7.95
C PRO A 86 7.36 -10.71 -7.63
N LYS A 87 6.62 -10.41 -6.57
CA LYS A 87 6.49 -9.05 -6.04
C LYS A 87 7.85 -8.42 -5.73
N GLY A 88 7.93 -7.10 -5.81
CA GLY A 88 9.15 -6.34 -5.57
C GLY A 88 10.18 -6.43 -6.71
N ILE A 89 9.96 -7.26 -7.72
CA ILE A 89 10.80 -7.33 -8.93
C ILE A 89 10.09 -6.59 -10.06
N ALA A 90 10.61 -5.43 -10.44
CA ALA A 90 10.14 -4.69 -11.59
C ALA A 90 10.64 -5.36 -12.88
N PHE A 91 9.77 -6.06 -13.60
CA PHE A 91 10.07 -6.66 -14.89
C PHE A 91 8.98 -6.30 -15.92
N PRO A 92 9.33 -5.94 -17.17
CA PRO A 92 8.36 -5.48 -18.15
C PRO A 92 7.24 -6.49 -18.43
N ASN A 93 5.99 -6.03 -18.53
CA ASN A 93 4.81 -6.84 -18.86
C ASN A 93 4.60 -8.04 -17.93
N THR A 94 4.86 -7.85 -16.63
CA THR A 94 4.67 -8.90 -15.63
C THR A 94 3.95 -8.41 -14.39
N GLY A 95 3.37 -9.36 -13.67
CA GLY A 95 2.77 -9.14 -12.37
C GLY A 95 2.65 -10.45 -11.61
N HIS A 96 1.83 -10.46 -10.58
CA HIS A 96 1.53 -11.68 -9.82
C HIS A 96 0.04 -11.75 -9.47
N HIS A 97 -0.43 -12.98 -9.23
CA HIS A 97 -1.84 -13.25 -9.05
C HIS A 97 -2.33 -12.84 -7.65
N HIS A 98 -3.57 -12.38 -7.61
CA HIS A 98 -4.38 -12.29 -6.39
C HIS A 98 -5.71 -13.00 -6.63
N LEU A 99 -6.15 -13.81 -5.67
CA LEU A 99 -7.46 -14.47 -5.70
C LEU A 99 -8.42 -13.78 -4.74
N LEU A 100 -9.51 -13.28 -5.29
CA LEU A 100 -10.64 -12.71 -4.59
C LEU A 100 -11.66 -13.81 -4.30
N ILE A 101 -12.08 -13.89 -3.04
CA ILE A 101 -13.05 -14.85 -2.54
C ILE A 101 -14.21 -14.07 -1.92
N ASP A 102 -15.41 -14.23 -2.47
CA ASP A 102 -16.65 -13.63 -1.95
C ASP A 102 -16.58 -12.11 -1.77
N THR A 103 -15.91 -11.44 -2.71
CA THR A 103 -15.78 -9.98 -2.73
C THR A 103 -15.83 -9.46 -4.17
N ASP A 104 -16.04 -8.16 -4.30
CA ASP A 104 -15.90 -7.44 -5.57
C ASP A 104 -14.46 -6.99 -5.79
N LEU A 105 -14.16 -6.51 -7.00
CA LEU A 105 -12.86 -5.92 -7.31
C LEU A 105 -12.59 -4.75 -6.37
N PRO A 106 -11.36 -4.62 -5.81
CA PRO A 106 -10.98 -3.48 -5.01
C PRO A 106 -10.81 -2.22 -5.89
N ALA A 107 -10.42 -1.11 -5.27
CA ALA A 107 -10.00 0.07 -6.03
C ALA A 107 -8.85 -0.29 -6.98
N LEU A 108 -8.99 0.07 -8.25
CA LEU A 108 -8.06 -0.34 -9.32
C LEU A 108 -6.83 0.55 -9.45
N ASP A 109 -6.67 1.52 -8.54
CA ASP A 109 -5.57 2.48 -8.48
C ASP A 109 -4.87 2.50 -7.11
N GLN A 110 -5.13 1.47 -6.29
CA GLN A 110 -4.56 1.30 -4.96
C GLN A 110 -3.96 -0.10 -4.82
N GLU A 111 -3.22 -0.32 -3.73
CA GLU A 111 -2.72 -1.64 -3.38
C GLU A 111 -3.89 -2.62 -3.20
N ILE A 112 -3.78 -3.79 -3.82
CA ILE A 112 -4.75 -4.88 -3.61
C ILE A 112 -4.61 -5.34 -2.14
N PRO A 113 -5.73 -5.45 -1.39
CA PRO A 113 -5.68 -5.95 -0.02
C PRO A 113 -5.05 -7.35 0.05
N SER A 114 -4.47 -7.69 1.20
CA SER A 114 -3.99 -9.05 1.49
C SER A 114 -4.62 -9.53 2.79
N ASP A 115 -5.73 -10.24 2.67
CA ASP A 115 -6.53 -10.72 3.80
C ASP A 115 -7.20 -12.06 3.47
N ARG A 116 -8.22 -12.47 4.24
CA ARG A 116 -8.89 -13.76 4.04
C ARG A 116 -9.73 -13.82 2.76
N GLN A 117 -10.13 -12.69 2.21
CA GLN A 117 -10.89 -12.57 0.97
C GLN A 117 -9.98 -12.22 -0.22
N HIS A 118 -8.75 -11.79 0.03
CA HIS A 118 -7.78 -11.41 -1.00
C HIS A 118 -6.48 -12.19 -0.77
N LEU A 119 -6.39 -13.39 -1.36
CA LEU A 119 -5.23 -14.25 -1.22
C LEU A 119 -4.14 -13.82 -2.21
N HIS A 120 -2.93 -13.67 -1.69
CA HIS A 120 -1.79 -13.12 -2.43
C HIS A 120 -0.81 -14.21 -2.87
N PHE A 121 -0.46 -14.22 -4.16
CA PHE A 121 0.50 -15.15 -4.77
C PHE A 121 1.73 -14.43 -5.30
N GLY A 122 2.37 -13.67 -4.40
CA GLY A 122 3.48 -12.79 -4.73
C GLY A 122 4.82 -13.47 -4.99
N ALA A 123 4.95 -14.79 -4.85
CA ALA A 123 6.16 -15.52 -5.23
C ALA A 123 6.09 -16.02 -6.69
N GLY A 124 5.00 -15.71 -7.41
CA GLY A 124 4.77 -16.12 -8.79
C GLY A 124 4.08 -17.48 -8.89
N GLU A 125 3.30 -17.86 -7.88
CA GLU A 125 2.53 -19.09 -7.90
C GLU A 125 1.44 -19.04 -8.98
N THR A 126 1.31 -20.11 -9.75
CA THR A 126 0.29 -20.24 -10.81
C THR A 126 -0.82 -21.22 -10.40
N ASP A 127 -0.70 -21.81 -9.22
CA ASP A 127 -1.74 -22.58 -8.57
C ASP A 127 -1.63 -22.47 -7.06
N ALA A 128 -2.76 -22.71 -6.38
CA ALA A 128 -2.82 -22.73 -4.93
C ALA A 128 -3.86 -23.72 -4.45
N ARG A 129 -3.64 -24.31 -3.26
CA ARG A 129 -4.67 -25.08 -2.57
C ARG A 129 -5.36 -24.19 -1.54
N ILE A 130 -6.68 -24.08 -1.66
CA ILE A 130 -7.51 -23.30 -0.73
C ILE A 130 -8.52 -24.23 -0.05
N GLU A 131 -9.12 -23.73 1.03
CA GLU A 131 -10.18 -24.41 1.77
C GLU A 131 -11.34 -23.44 1.97
N LEU A 132 -12.53 -23.85 1.55
CA LEU A 132 -13.76 -23.07 1.64
C LEU A 132 -14.81 -23.86 2.43
N PRO A 133 -15.60 -23.18 3.27
CA PRO A 133 -16.71 -23.85 3.96
C PRO A 133 -17.79 -24.31 2.95
N PRO A 134 -18.69 -25.22 3.34
CA PRO A 134 -19.85 -25.56 2.51
C PRO A 134 -20.71 -24.33 2.22
N GLY A 135 -21.09 -24.13 0.96
CA GLY A 135 -21.82 -22.95 0.52
C GLY A 135 -21.58 -22.58 -0.93
N LYS A 136 -22.24 -21.50 -1.37
CA LYS A 136 -21.98 -20.87 -2.67
C LYS A 136 -20.88 -19.83 -2.50
N HIS A 137 -19.86 -19.90 -3.33
CA HIS A 137 -18.72 -18.97 -3.31
C HIS A 137 -18.50 -18.35 -4.68
N THR A 138 -17.94 -17.14 -4.70
CA THR A 138 -17.44 -16.49 -5.91
C THR A 138 -15.92 -16.40 -5.87
N LEU A 139 -15.29 -16.66 -7.01
CA LEU A 139 -13.85 -16.56 -7.20
C LEU A 139 -13.56 -15.62 -8.38
N GLN A 140 -12.56 -14.76 -8.21
CA GLN A 140 -12.08 -13.89 -9.28
C GLN A 140 -10.58 -13.64 -9.10
N LEU A 141 -9.83 -13.51 -10.19
CA LEU A 141 -8.43 -13.12 -10.14
C LEU A 141 -8.27 -11.65 -10.51
N ILE A 142 -7.25 -11.01 -9.95
CA ILE A 142 -6.73 -9.71 -10.39
C ILE A 142 -5.20 -9.73 -10.35
N LEU A 143 -4.57 -9.15 -11.38
CA LEU A 143 -3.11 -9.11 -11.51
C LEU A 143 -2.56 -7.81 -10.91
N GLY A 144 -1.76 -7.95 -9.85
CA GLY A 144 -0.98 -6.85 -9.26
C GLY A 144 0.38 -6.71 -9.94
N ASP A 145 0.88 -5.48 -10.05
CA ASP A 145 2.26 -5.20 -10.42
C ASP A 145 3.24 -5.51 -9.27
N HIS A 146 4.51 -5.13 -9.43
CA HIS A 146 5.55 -5.33 -8.41
C HIS A 146 5.26 -4.65 -7.05
N HIS A 147 4.32 -3.70 -6.97
CA HIS A 147 3.84 -3.04 -5.75
C HIS A 147 2.41 -3.46 -5.35
N HIS A 148 1.88 -4.54 -5.92
CA HIS A 148 0.49 -5.02 -5.73
C HIS A 148 -0.58 -4.03 -6.20
N VAL A 149 -0.24 -3.06 -7.04
CA VAL A 149 -1.23 -2.16 -7.63
C VAL A 149 -1.70 -2.78 -8.96
N PRO A 150 -3.00 -2.79 -9.26
CA PRO A 150 -3.47 -3.26 -10.57
C PRO A 150 -2.84 -2.44 -11.70
N HIS A 151 -2.59 -3.12 -12.81
CA HIS A 151 -2.07 -2.49 -14.03
C HIS A 151 -3.09 -1.52 -14.66
N ASN A 152 -2.66 -0.71 -15.62
CA ASN A 152 -3.54 0.13 -16.44
C ASN A 152 -3.34 -0.16 -17.95
N PRO A 153 -4.34 -0.72 -18.67
CA PRO A 153 -5.64 -1.15 -18.14
C PRO A 153 -5.51 -2.32 -17.15
N PRO A 154 -6.47 -2.47 -16.23
CA PRO A 154 -6.47 -3.54 -15.25
C PRO A 154 -6.64 -4.90 -15.93
N VAL A 155 -5.96 -5.92 -15.40
CA VAL A 155 -6.03 -7.29 -15.88
C VAL A 155 -6.62 -8.14 -14.76
N TYR A 156 -7.82 -8.67 -14.98
CA TYR A 156 -8.55 -9.50 -14.04
C TYR A 156 -9.36 -10.56 -14.79
N SER A 157 -9.71 -11.65 -14.12
CA SER A 157 -10.53 -12.70 -14.71
C SER A 157 -12.02 -12.36 -14.70
N LYS A 158 -12.80 -13.13 -15.46
CA LYS A 158 -14.23 -13.26 -15.18
C LYS A 158 -14.42 -13.76 -13.73
N LYS A 159 -15.44 -13.24 -13.06
CA LYS A 159 -15.91 -13.79 -11.79
C LYS A 159 -16.65 -15.10 -12.06
N ILE A 160 -16.28 -16.16 -11.36
CA ILE A 160 -16.95 -17.45 -11.41
C ILE A 160 -17.68 -17.73 -10.09
N THR A 161 -18.66 -18.61 -10.16
CA THR A 161 -19.39 -19.12 -9.01
C THR A 161 -19.11 -20.61 -8.86
N ILE A 162 -18.85 -21.08 -7.64
CA ILE A 162 -18.76 -22.50 -7.30
C ILE A 162 -19.68 -22.84 -6.13
N THR A 163 -20.00 -24.11 -5.98
CA THR A 163 -20.73 -24.64 -4.82
C THR A 163 -19.89 -25.67 -4.10
N VAL A 164 -19.63 -25.46 -2.82
CA VAL A 164 -18.93 -26.40 -1.96
C VAL A 164 -19.97 -27.20 -1.18
N VAL A 165 -19.87 -28.53 -1.26
CA VAL A 165 -20.72 -29.48 -0.53
C VAL A 165 -19.89 -30.24 0.50
N LYS A 166 -20.55 -30.67 1.59
CA LYS A 166 -19.94 -31.63 2.52
C LYS A 166 -19.74 -32.97 1.80
N ASP A 167 -18.72 -33.70 2.20
CA ASP A 167 -18.52 -35.09 1.79
C ASP A 167 -19.66 -36.00 2.28
#